data_AF-A0A521JUY8-F1
#
_entry.id   AF-A0A521JUY8-F1
#
_cell.length_a   1.000
_cell.length_b   1.000
_cell.length_c   1.000
_cell.angle_alpha   90.00
_cell.angle_beta   90.00
_cell.angle_gamma   90.00
#
_symmetry.space_group_name_H-M   'P 1'
#
loop_
_entity.id
_entity.type
_entity.pdbx_description
1 polymer ?
#
loop_
_entity_poly.entity_id
_entity_poly.type
_entity_poly.pdbx_seq_one_letter_code
_entity_poly.pdbx_strand_id
1 'polypeptide(L)'
;MRILRKLSRVLGALLVGLLLLEGSLWLLAWGRAAFAGRASATPTAGAQTWLAVGDSHTYGWNVEASAAWPAVLERLLRAHGAEVGIANEAVPGQNTATILSVLPAHLAKYRPRVLLVLAGLNNPFSRPEHEGALARALHATRTYKLARAALQRFERAEPPPAHAEAFQTHVRPDGSTDVVAVSRTGEVRAFHVGDGTLAAGEGELGRDWIARDLERICELARAAGAVPVLLTYAREEGEFVPGVNFAIRTAASKGGAALVDLARVLEVGLERRAADDYFFKDLHPRAIGYEVVARAIHDALVDARIVDAPQLGDPWATAAALEVGLRWTSATELELSGDAGLEYTVLLARARGDQPGFGEHRIPLAADDLFDASKKSTALSGAFDAQGKARLALPAALASAAGDEPVHAALVLRTKGWLVQSVSAAVERPR
;
A
#
# COMPACT_ATOMS: atom_id res chain seq x y z
N MET A 1 33.20 50.90 6.05
CA MET A 1 31.81 51.32 6.39
C MET A 1 30.77 51.17 5.26
N ARG A 2 31.01 51.64 4.02
CA ARG A 2 30.03 51.51 2.92
C ARG A 2 29.69 50.06 2.55
N ILE A 3 30.68 49.16 2.57
CA ILE A 3 30.49 47.73 2.27
C ILE A 3 29.63 47.04 3.35
N LEU A 4 29.91 47.28 4.64
CA LEU A 4 29.09 46.76 5.75
C LEU A 4 27.62 47.21 5.67
N ARG A 5 27.35 48.48 5.33
CA ARG A 5 25.98 48.98 5.19
C ARG A 5 25.24 48.34 4.02
N LYS A 6 25.91 48.14 2.88
CA LYS A 6 25.34 47.40 1.74
C LYS A 6 25.05 45.94 2.11
N LEU A 7 25.98 45.27 2.80
CA LEU A 7 25.82 43.89 3.25
C LEU A 7 24.64 43.75 4.23
N SER A 8 24.51 44.66 5.20
CA SER A 8 23.39 44.64 6.15
C SER A 8 22.01 44.80 5.49
N ARG A 9 21.91 45.61 4.43
CA ARG A 9 20.65 45.81 3.69
C ARG A 9 20.27 44.58 2.88
N VAL A 10 21.25 43.92 2.26
CA VAL A 10 21.04 42.68 1.51
C VAL A 10 20.61 41.56 2.45
N LEU A 11 21.30 41.39 3.59
CA LEU A 11 20.94 40.40 4.61
C LEU A 11 19.54 40.67 5.20
N GLY A 12 19.20 41.93 5.46
CA GLY A 12 17.86 42.32 5.92
C GLY A 12 16.76 42.00 4.91
N ALA A 13 16.98 42.29 3.64
CA ALA A 13 16.02 41.98 2.57
C ALA A 13 15.83 40.45 2.40
N LEU A 14 16.92 39.68 2.49
CA LEU A 14 16.86 38.20 2.45
C LEU A 14 16.06 37.64 3.63
N LEU A 15 16.26 38.17 4.84
CA LEU A 15 15.52 37.75 6.03
C LEU A 15 14.02 38.05 5.88
N VAL A 16 13.64 39.24 5.42
CA VAL A 16 12.24 39.60 5.18
C VAL A 16 11.62 38.68 4.12
N GLY A 17 12.35 38.40 3.04
CA GLY A 17 11.89 37.47 2.00
C GLY A 17 11.62 36.05 2.54
N LEU A 18 12.52 35.52 3.38
CA LEU A 18 12.35 34.21 4.01
C LEU A 18 11.14 34.16 4.95
N LEU A 19 10.91 35.22 5.72
CA LEU A 19 9.74 35.30 6.62
C LEU A 19 8.42 35.37 5.84
N LEU A 20 8.37 36.11 4.74
CA LEU A 20 7.19 36.18 3.87
C LEU A 20 6.91 34.83 3.18
N LEU A 21 7.95 34.13 2.73
CA LEU A 21 7.83 32.79 2.16
C LEU A 21 7.30 31.79 3.20
N GLU A 22 7.85 31.80 4.42
CA GLU A 22 7.38 30.95 5.52
C GLU A 22 5.91 31.20 5.81
N GLY A 23 5.50 32.47 5.95
CA GLY A 23 4.09 32.84 6.17
C GLY A 23 3.18 32.38 5.04
N SER A 24 3.62 32.49 3.79
CA SER A 24 2.85 32.04 2.62
C SER A 24 2.69 30.52 2.59
N LEU A 25 3.73 29.78 2.96
CA LEU A 25 3.66 28.31 3.08
C LEU A 25 2.76 27.87 4.23
N TRP A 26 2.69 28.64 5.32
CA TRP A 26 1.72 28.44 6.39
C TRP A 26 0.28 28.56 5.89
N LEU A 27 -0.03 29.65 5.20
CA LEU A 27 -1.34 29.87 4.59
C LEU A 27 -1.72 28.78 3.58
N LEU A 28 -0.77 28.34 2.74
CA LEU A 28 -1.01 27.28 1.76
C LEU A 28 -1.35 25.94 2.40
N ALA A 29 -0.63 25.48 3.43
CA ALA A 29 -1.02 24.20 4.05
C ALA A 29 -2.20 24.32 5.02
N TRP A 30 -2.54 25.50 5.52
CA TRP A 30 -3.87 25.71 6.11
C TRP A 30 -4.97 25.58 5.06
N GLY A 31 -4.81 26.20 3.89
CA GLY A 31 -5.72 26.01 2.76
C GLY A 31 -5.80 24.55 2.33
N ARG A 32 -4.67 23.86 2.23
CA ARG A 32 -4.64 22.42 1.90
C ARG A 32 -5.26 21.56 2.99
N ALA A 33 -5.09 21.86 4.28
CA ALA A 33 -5.76 21.12 5.35
C ALA A 33 -7.29 21.35 5.33
N ALA A 34 -7.73 22.55 4.90
CA ALA A 34 -9.15 22.86 4.73
C ALA A 34 -9.78 22.20 3.49
N PHE A 35 -9.00 21.91 2.44
CA PHE A 35 -9.50 21.32 1.18
C PHE A 35 -9.12 19.84 0.97
N ALA A 36 -8.04 19.37 1.56
CA ALA A 36 -7.60 17.97 1.52
C ALA A 36 -8.26 17.20 2.66
N GLY A 37 -9.59 17.19 2.67
CA GLY A 37 -10.31 16.08 3.24
C GLY A 37 -10.02 14.86 2.37
N ARG A 38 -8.89 14.18 2.59
CA ARG A 38 -8.90 12.73 2.36
C ARG A 38 -10.05 12.24 3.23
N ALA A 39 -11.02 11.58 2.64
CA ALA A 39 -12.04 10.88 3.39
C ALA A 39 -11.33 9.78 4.19
N SER A 40 -10.76 10.14 5.34
CA SER A 40 -10.72 9.24 6.48
C SER A 40 -12.17 8.84 6.63
N ALA A 41 -12.48 7.54 6.53
CA ALA A 41 -13.82 7.07 6.79
C ALA A 41 -14.21 7.64 8.15
N THR A 42 -15.11 8.62 8.16
CA THR A 42 -15.71 9.08 9.41
C THR A 42 -16.35 7.84 9.99
N PRO A 43 -15.96 7.40 11.19
CA PRO A 43 -16.54 6.22 11.80
C PRO A 43 -18.06 6.34 11.71
N THR A 44 -18.71 5.31 11.18
CA THR A 44 -20.17 5.25 11.14
C THR A 44 -20.67 5.53 12.55
N ALA A 45 -21.71 6.35 12.72
CA ALA A 45 -22.19 6.69 14.06
C ALA A 45 -22.51 5.40 14.84
N GLY A 46 -21.81 5.18 15.97
CA GLY A 46 -21.88 3.95 16.77
C GLY A 46 -20.66 3.03 16.65
N ALA A 47 -19.89 3.11 15.57
CA ALA A 47 -18.72 2.27 15.35
C ALA A 47 -17.53 2.69 16.23
N GLN A 48 -16.80 1.69 16.73
CA GLN A 48 -15.58 1.86 17.50
C GLN A 48 -14.42 2.30 16.58
N THR A 49 -13.81 3.44 16.90
CA THR A 49 -12.66 3.95 16.15
C THR A 49 -11.37 3.23 16.55
N TRP A 50 -10.62 2.79 15.55
CA TRP A 50 -9.25 2.31 15.65
C TRP A 50 -8.35 3.22 14.85
N LEU A 51 -7.06 3.26 15.20
CA LEU A 51 -6.08 4.10 14.54
C LEU A 51 -4.90 3.24 14.09
N ALA A 52 -4.55 3.30 12.81
CA ALA A 52 -3.34 2.72 12.25
C ALA A 52 -2.33 3.84 11.97
N VAL A 53 -1.13 3.72 12.54
CA VAL A 53 0.00 4.61 12.29
C VAL A 53 1.21 3.80 11.83
N GLY A 54 2.01 4.38 10.95
CA GLY A 54 3.16 3.69 10.40
C GLY A 54 3.72 4.39 9.18
N ASP A 55 4.47 3.64 8.39
CA ASP A 55 5.11 4.13 7.18
C ASP A 55 4.39 3.70 5.88
N SER A 56 5.14 3.59 4.78
CA SER A 56 4.67 3.16 3.46
C SER A 56 3.95 1.81 3.48
N HIS A 57 4.32 0.88 4.38
CA HIS A 57 3.66 -0.42 4.52
C HIS A 57 2.27 -0.30 5.13
N THR A 58 2.06 0.64 6.06
CA THR A 58 0.72 0.91 6.61
C THR A 58 -0.10 1.79 5.71
N TYR A 59 0.56 2.72 5.02
CA TYR A 59 -0.07 3.60 4.06
C TYR A 59 -0.70 2.83 2.87
N GLY A 60 -0.13 1.68 2.49
CA GLY A 60 -0.52 0.96 1.28
C GLY A 60 0.23 1.46 0.05
N TRP A 61 1.56 1.62 0.15
CA TRP A 61 2.38 2.03 -0.99
C TRP A 61 2.23 1.05 -2.16
N ASN A 62 2.22 1.59 -3.39
CA ASN A 62 2.00 0.88 -4.65
C ASN A 62 0.60 0.25 -4.85
N VAL A 63 -0.37 0.49 -3.96
CA VAL A 63 -1.75 -0.01 -4.11
C VAL A 63 -2.79 1.07 -3.86
N GLU A 64 -4.03 0.80 -4.27
CA GLU A 64 -5.18 1.62 -3.91
C GLU A 64 -5.44 1.58 -2.38
N ALA A 65 -5.98 2.66 -1.83
CA ALA A 65 -6.20 2.77 -0.38
C ALA A 65 -7.10 1.65 0.18
N SER A 66 -8.03 1.13 -0.63
CA SER A 66 -8.91 0.01 -0.27
C SER A 66 -8.22 -1.35 -0.23
N ALA A 67 -7.03 -1.46 -0.81
CA ALA A 67 -6.20 -2.65 -0.83
C ALA A 67 -5.08 -2.61 0.24
N ALA A 68 -4.89 -1.48 0.92
CA ALA A 68 -3.98 -1.39 2.06
C ALA A 68 -4.49 -2.26 3.22
N TRP A 69 -3.59 -2.87 3.99
CA TRP A 69 -3.99 -3.79 5.07
C TRP A 69 -4.96 -3.17 6.10
N PRO A 70 -4.92 -1.86 6.47
CA PRO A 70 -5.89 -1.33 7.42
C PRO A 70 -7.32 -1.34 6.86
N ALA A 71 -7.49 -1.05 5.58
CA ALA A 71 -8.80 -1.05 4.92
C ALA A 71 -9.32 -2.48 4.72
N VAL A 72 -8.43 -3.42 4.38
CA VAL A 72 -8.78 -4.84 4.31
C VAL A 72 -9.16 -5.39 5.67
N LEU A 73 -8.39 -5.08 6.72
CA LEU A 73 -8.69 -5.49 8.10
C LEU A 73 -10.05 -4.97 8.56
N GLU A 74 -10.38 -3.70 8.28
CA GLU A 74 -11.70 -3.14 8.56
C GLU A 74 -12.81 -3.96 7.88
N ARG A 75 -12.64 -4.31 6.60
CA ARG A 75 -13.59 -5.12 5.85
C ARG A 75 -13.76 -6.51 6.46
N LEU A 76 -12.66 -7.18 6.82
CA LEU A 76 -12.67 -8.52 7.43
C LEU A 76 -13.39 -8.52 8.78
N LEU A 77 -13.12 -7.52 9.63
CA LEU A 77 -13.76 -7.37 10.94
C LEU A 77 -15.26 -7.09 10.80
N ARG A 78 -15.65 -6.19 9.89
CA ARG A 78 -17.06 -5.88 9.63
C ARG A 78 -17.84 -7.07 9.06
N ALA A 79 -17.21 -7.87 8.20
CA ALA A 79 -17.82 -9.09 7.66
C ALA A 79 -18.21 -10.08 8.76
N HIS A 80 -17.57 -10.01 9.93
CA HIS A 80 -17.86 -10.83 11.11
C HIS A 80 -18.61 -10.08 12.22
N GLY A 81 -19.30 -9.00 11.87
CA GLY A 81 -20.21 -8.29 12.79
C GLY A 81 -19.55 -7.25 13.69
N ALA A 82 -18.25 -6.98 13.55
CA ALA A 82 -17.60 -5.91 14.30
C ALA A 82 -17.96 -4.53 13.74
N GLU A 83 -18.53 -3.66 14.56
CA GLU A 83 -18.76 -2.26 14.21
C GLU A 83 -17.48 -1.44 14.43
N VAL A 84 -16.51 -1.59 13.54
CA VAL A 84 -15.20 -0.92 13.62
C VAL A 84 -14.96 0.02 12.44
N GLY A 85 -14.30 1.14 12.70
CA GLY A 85 -13.69 2.00 11.67
C GLY A 85 -12.20 2.18 11.94
N ILE A 86 -11.35 1.96 10.94
CA ILE A 86 -9.88 2.07 11.06
C ILE A 86 -9.39 3.32 10.32
N ALA A 87 -9.01 4.35 11.08
CA ALA A 87 -8.37 5.53 10.53
C ALA A 87 -6.90 5.23 10.20
N ASN A 88 -6.53 5.31 8.92
CA ASN A 88 -5.14 5.15 8.49
C ASN A 88 -4.45 6.52 8.41
N GLU A 89 -3.58 6.80 9.39
CA GLU A 89 -2.78 8.04 9.48
C GLU A 89 -1.29 7.80 9.20
N ALA A 90 -0.96 6.67 8.55
CA ALA A 90 0.40 6.40 8.12
C ALA A 90 0.83 7.35 6.99
N VAL A 91 2.12 7.67 6.95
CA VAL A 91 2.71 8.47 5.87
C VAL A 91 4.00 7.80 5.40
N PRO A 92 4.20 7.61 4.08
CA PRO A 92 5.43 7.06 3.53
C PRO A 92 6.68 7.80 4.02
N GLY A 93 7.70 7.05 4.43
CA GLY A 93 8.93 7.61 4.97
C GLY A 93 8.88 8.04 6.43
N GLN A 94 7.76 7.87 7.14
CA GLN A 94 7.71 8.16 8.58
C GLN A 94 8.58 7.21 9.39
N ASN A 95 9.41 7.78 10.26
CA ASN A 95 10.13 7.08 11.31
C ASN A 95 9.36 7.15 12.65
N THR A 96 9.82 6.40 13.66
CA THR A 96 9.16 6.34 14.98
C THR A 96 9.10 7.71 15.67
N ALA A 97 10.14 8.55 15.56
CA ALA A 97 10.16 9.87 16.20
C ALA A 97 9.13 10.83 15.59
N THR A 98 8.92 10.76 14.28
CA THR A 98 7.90 11.56 13.58
C THR A 98 6.50 11.12 14.03
N ILE A 99 6.24 9.81 14.09
CA ILE A 99 4.98 9.27 14.60
C ILE A 99 4.75 9.75 16.03
N LEU A 100 5.76 9.64 16.90
CA LEU A 100 5.67 10.06 18.29
C LEU A 100 5.32 11.56 18.42
N SER A 101 5.85 12.42 17.54
CA SER A 101 5.59 13.87 17.58
C SER A 101 4.15 14.24 17.21
N VAL A 102 3.49 13.47 16.35
CA VAL A 102 2.11 13.74 15.88
C VAL A 102 1.05 12.93 16.62
N LEU A 103 1.45 11.83 17.27
CA LEU A 103 0.54 10.90 17.93
C LEU A 103 -0.39 11.55 18.96
N PRO A 104 0.03 12.49 19.83
CA PRO A 104 -0.89 13.12 20.79
C PRO A 104 -2.09 13.81 20.10
N ALA A 105 -1.85 14.45 18.95
CA ALA A 105 -2.92 15.09 18.18
C ALA A 105 -3.87 14.06 17.55
N HIS A 106 -3.33 12.95 17.04
CA HIS A 106 -4.14 11.85 16.50
C HIS A 106 -4.97 11.16 17.59
N LEU A 107 -4.38 10.88 18.77
CA LEU A 107 -5.10 10.30 19.90
C LEU A 107 -6.23 11.21 20.38
N ALA A 108 -6.00 12.52 20.45
CA ALA A 108 -7.02 13.49 20.81
C ALA A 108 -8.16 13.58 19.77
N LYS A 109 -7.81 13.53 18.48
CA LYS A 109 -8.75 13.59 17.34
C LYS A 109 -9.62 12.34 17.24
N TYR A 110 -9.01 11.16 17.29
CA TYR A 110 -9.68 9.89 16.97
C TYR A 110 -10.23 9.15 18.19
N ARG A 111 -9.70 9.41 19.39
CA ARG A 111 -10.06 8.70 20.63
C ARG A 111 -10.11 7.16 20.40
N PRO A 112 -9.06 6.56 19.82
CA PRO A 112 -9.15 5.17 19.36
C PRO A 112 -9.21 4.20 20.54
N ARG A 113 -9.94 3.09 20.39
CA ARG A 113 -9.86 1.97 21.35
C ARG A 113 -8.65 1.07 21.08
N VAL A 114 -8.18 1.00 19.83
CA VAL A 114 -6.99 0.23 19.44
C VAL A 114 -6.06 1.11 18.61
N LEU A 115 -4.77 1.11 18.94
CA LEU A 115 -3.72 1.74 18.15
C LEU A 115 -2.84 0.64 17.54
N LEU A 116 -2.88 0.52 16.22
CA LEU A 116 -2.05 -0.39 15.42
C LEU A 116 -0.80 0.37 14.94
N VAL A 117 0.39 -0.17 15.20
CA VAL A 117 1.67 0.48 14.90
C VAL A 117 2.59 -0.44 14.12
N LEU A 118 2.99 -0.02 12.91
CA LEU A 118 4.05 -0.64 12.12
C LEU A 118 5.04 0.43 11.67
N ALA A 119 6.18 0.52 12.36
CA ALA A 119 7.19 1.54 12.10
C ALA A 119 8.59 1.10 12.55
N GLY A 120 9.60 1.68 11.90
CA GLY A 120 11.01 1.51 12.26
C GLY A 120 11.93 1.42 11.05
N LEU A 121 11.41 0.97 9.90
CA LEU A 121 12.20 0.82 8.67
C LEU A 121 12.85 2.13 8.20
N ASN A 122 12.19 3.27 8.45
CA ASN A 122 12.70 4.58 8.06
C ASN A 122 13.61 5.25 9.09
N ASN A 123 13.82 4.66 10.27
CA ASN A 123 14.66 5.25 11.31
C ASN A 123 16.11 5.45 10.85
N PRO A 124 16.79 4.45 10.25
CA PRO A 124 18.18 4.61 9.82
C PRO A 124 18.36 5.74 8.80
N PHE A 125 17.33 6.00 7.98
CA PHE A 125 17.31 7.02 6.92
C PHE A 125 16.91 8.42 7.39
N SER A 126 16.48 8.56 8.64
CA SER A 126 15.89 9.79 9.17
C SER A 126 16.39 10.06 10.58
N ARG A 127 17.67 10.37 10.76
CA ARG A 127 18.24 10.63 12.09
C ARG A 127 17.76 11.98 12.67
N PRO A 128 17.18 12.04 13.88
CA PRO A 128 17.00 13.28 14.63
C PRO A 128 18.25 13.68 15.46
N GLU A 129 19.25 12.80 15.57
CA GLU A 129 20.08 12.74 16.80
C GLU A 129 21.42 13.48 16.73
N HIS A 130 21.78 14.14 15.63
CA HIS A 130 23.01 14.94 15.51
C HIS A 130 22.78 16.39 15.10
N GLU A 131 21.62 16.93 15.46
CA GLU A 131 21.26 18.28 15.09
C GLU A 131 21.28 19.21 16.30
N GLY A 132 22.28 20.11 16.33
CA GLY A 132 22.35 21.18 17.32
C GLY A 132 21.07 22.02 17.34
N ALA A 133 20.88 22.82 18.41
CA ALA A 133 19.65 23.61 18.60
C ALA A 133 19.21 24.44 17.38
N LEU A 134 20.18 24.91 16.59
CA LEU A 134 19.95 25.62 15.34
C LEU A 134 19.29 24.75 14.26
N ALA A 135 19.73 23.50 14.10
CA ALA A 135 19.15 22.60 13.11
C ALA A 135 17.72 22.21 13.50
N ARG A 136 17.44 21.90 14.78
CA ARG A 136 16.06 21.72 15.26
C ARG A 136 15.15 22.92 14.99
N ALA A 137 15.66 24.14 15.19
CA ALA A 137 14.93 25.36 14.87
C ALA A 137 14.66 25.50 13.36
N LEU A 138 15.62 25.12 12.51
CA LEU A 138 15.44 25.12 11.05
C LEU A 138 14.42 24.06 10.61
N HIS A 139 14.47 22.84 11.14
CA HIS A 139 13.48 21.78 10.84
C HIS A 139 12.07 22.09 11.31
N ALA A 140 11.88 23.04 12.24
CA ALA A 140 10.55 23.53 12.59
C ALA A 140 9.94 24.40 11.47
N THR A 141 10.77 25.01 10.60
CA THR A 141 10.30 25.90 9.53
C THR A 141 9.86 25.14 8.27
N ARG A 142 8.78 25.58 7.64
CA ARG A 142 8.26 25.00 6.39
C ARG A 142 9.14 25.32 5.20
N THR A 143 9.79 26.47 5.22
CA THR A 143 10.74 26.92 4.20
C THR A 143 11.94 26.00 4.16
N TYR A 144 12.50 25.62 5.31
CA TYR A 144 13.56 24.62 5.37
C TYR A 144 13.07 23.25 4.92
N LYS A 145 11.85 22.82 5.32
CA LYS A 145 11.27 21.56 4.84
C LYS A 145 11.06 21.56 3.31
N LEU A 146 10.60 22.67 2.74
CA LEU A 146 10.40 22.84 1.30
C LEU A 146 11.74 22.90 0.56
N ALA A 147 12.70 23.67 1.06
CA ALA A 147 14.04 23.75 0.49
C ALA A 147 14.73 22.40 0.55
N ARG A 148 14.63 21.68 1.66
CA ARG A 148 15.11 20.31 1.78
C ARG A 148 14.36 19.35 0.87
N ALA A 149 13.03 19.46 0.74
CA ALA A 149 12.26 18.64 -0.20
C ALA A 149 12.60 18.94 -1.66
N ALA A 150 12.94 20.20 -1.99
CA ALA A 150 13.37 20.63 -3.31
C ALA A 150 14.81 20.20 -3.60
N LEU A 151 15.73 20.34 -2.63
CA LEU A 151 17.10 19.82 -2.69
C LEU A 151 17.07 18.29 -2.81
N GLN A 152 16.24 17.60 -2.03
CA GLN A 152 15.95 16.18 -2.19
C GLN A 152 15.29 15.86 -3.54
N ARG A 153 14.66 16.82 -4.24
CA ARG A 153 14.08 16.64 -5.59
C ARG A 153 15.07 17.00 -6.71
N PHE A 154 16.22 17.57 -6.35
CA PHE A 154 17.38 17.77 -7.22
C PHE A 154 18.45 16.68 -6.97
N GLU A 155 18.54 16.14 -5.76
CA GLU A 155 19.35 14.97 -5.38
C GLU A 155 18.64 13.65 -5.71
N ARG A 156 17.30 13.61 -5.64
CA ARG A 156 16.50 12.53 -6.23
C ARG A 156 16.20 12.89 -7.67
N ALA A 157 16.54 11.98 -8.58
CA ALA A 157 15.84 11.86 -9.85
C ALA A 157 14.32 11.85 -9.58
N GLU A 158 13.55 12.44 -10.50
CA GLU A 158 12.08 12.39 -10.46
C GLU A 158 11.59 11.00 -10.04
N PRO A 159 10.57 10.91 -9.16
CA PRO A 159 10.05 9.61 -8.75
C PRO A 159 9.74 8.80 -10.02
N PRO A 160 10.13 7.52 -10.08
CA PRO A 160 9.92 6.73 -11.27
C PRO A 160 8.43 6.82 -11.63
N PRO A 161 8.10 6.99 -12.92
CA PRO A 161 6.71 6.98 -13.35
C PRO A 161 6.07 5.69 -12.85
N ALA A 162 4.79 5.76 -12.45
CA ALA A 162 4.01 4.70 -11.81
C ALA A 162 3.83 3.41 -12.67
N HIS A 163 4.65 3.21 -13.69
CA HIS A 163 4.50 2.26 -14.79
C HIS A 163 5.83 1.63 -15.26
N ALA A 164 6.90 1.63 -14.45
CA ALA A 164 8.14 0.94 -14.83
C ALA A 164 7.92 -0.59 -14.85
N GLU A 165 8.21 -1.24 -15.98
CA GLU A 165 7.87 -2.66 -16.23
C GLU A 165 9.01 -3.64 -15.90
N ALA A 166 10.25 -3.17 -15.87
CA ALA A 166 11.40 -3.99 -15.50
C ALA A 166 12.42 -3.19 -14.69
N PHE A 167 12.90 -3.80 -13.60
CA PHE A 167 13.97 -3.28 -12.76
C PHE A 167 15.14 -4.27 -12.75
N GLN A 168 16.33 -3.79 -13.10
CA GLN A 168 17.60 -4.44 -12.76
C GLN A 168 18.27 -3.65 -11.63
N THR A 169 18.62 -4.34 -10.55
CA THR A 169 19.26 -3.76 -9.37
C THR A 169 20.69 -4.28 -9.27
N HIS A 170 21.66 -3.37 -9.16
CA HIS A 170 23.04 -3.70 -8.87
C HIS A 170 23.45 -3.07 -7.54
N VAL A 171 23.69 -3.89 -6.53
CA VAL A 171 24.15 -3.45 -5.22
C VAL A 171 25.67 -3.25 -5.30
N ARG A 172 26.11 -2.02 -5.05
CA ARG A 172 27.52 -1.66 -5.03
C ARG A 172 28.18 -2.09 -3.72
N PRO A 173 29.52 -2.24 -3.72
CA PRO A 173 30.27 -2.58 -2.51
C PRO A 173 30.14 -1.57 -1.35
N ASP A 174 29.69 -0.34 -1.61
CA ASP A 174 29.48 0.71 -0.62
C ASP A 174 28.05 0.73 -0.03
N GLY A 175 27.22 -0.26 -0.37
CA GLY A 175 25.83 -0.39 0.12
C GLY A 175 24.81 0.41 -0.69
N SER A 176 25.25 1.25 -1.63
CA SER A 176 24.35 1.94 -2.56
C SER A 176 23.85 0.99 -3.64
N THR A 177 22.64 1.24 -4.17
CA THR A 177 22.02 0.43 -5.21
C THR A 177 21.80 1.25 -6.47
N ASP A 178 22.37 0.80 -7.58
CA ASP A 178 22.03 1.30 -8.91
C ASP A 178 20.77 0.56 -9.39
N VAL A 179 19.72 1.31 -9.69
CA VAL A 179 18.46 0.79 -10.22
C VAL A 179 18.31 1.24 -11.66
N VAL A 180 18.26 0.28 -12.58
CA VAL A 180 17.95 0.51 -13.99
C VAL A 180 16.49 0.13 -14.21
N ALA A 181 15.65 1.14 -14.45
CA ALA A 181 14.24 0.98 -14.78
C ALA A 181 14.02 1.12 -16.28
N VAL A 182 13.28 0.19 -16.88
CA VAL A 182 12.85 0.26 -18.28
C VAL A 182 11.35 0.50 -18.33
N SER A 183 10.92 1.52 -19.08
CA SER A 183 9.51 1.86 -19.27
C SER A 183 8.87 1.14 -20.46
N ARG A 184 7.53 1.15 -20.52
CA ARG A 184 6.71 0.63 -21.64
C ARG A 184 7.12 1.13 -23.03
N THR A 185 7.70 2.32 -23.11
CA THR A 185 8.12 2.93 -24.39
C THR A 185 9.55 2.56 -24.78
N GLY A 186 10.22 1.70 -24.02
CA GLY A 186 11.62 1.32 -24.21
C GLY A 186 12.62 2.32 -23.63
N GLU A 187 12.16 3.32 -22.88
CA GLU A 187 13.04 4.30 -22.23
C GLU A 187 13.73 3.64 -21.02
N VAL A 188 15.07 3.59 -21.07
CA VAL A 188 15.92 3.07 -19.99
C VAL A 188 16.39 4.24 -19.12
N ARG A 189 16.08 4.20 -17.82
CA ARG A 189 16.50 5.21 -16.84
C ARG A 189 17.25 4.54 -15.70
N ALA A 190 18.48 4.98 -15.45
CA ALA A 190 19.27 4.56 -14.31
C ALA A 190 19.21 5.61 -13.19
N PHE A 191 18.97 5.19 -11.95
CA PHE A 191 19.01 6.05 -10.78
C PHE A 191 19.70 5.36 -9.61
N HIS A 192 20.28 6.17 -8.73
CA HIS A 192 21.12 5.74 -7.62
C HIS A 192 20.37 5.91 -6.29
N VAL A 193 20.37 4.87 -5.44
CA VAL A 193 19.66 4.86 -4.16
C VAL A 193 20.64 4.48 -3.05
N GLY A 194 20.71 5.28 -1.97
CA GLY A 194 21.45 4.92 -0.75
C GLY A 194 22.84 5.56 -0.61
N ASP A 195 22.91 6.89 -0.56
CA ASP A 195 24.14 7.63 -0.21
C ASP A 195 24.40 7.71 1.30
N GLY A 196 23.48 7.21 2.13
CA GLY A 196 23.63 7.15 3.59
C GLY A 196 24.30 5.87 4.07
N THR A 197 25.64 5.84 4.10
CA THR A 197 26.39 4.76 4.77
C THR A 197 26.25 4.87 6.29
N LEU A 198 25.78 3.80 6.94
CA LEU A 198 25.83 3.65 8.40
C LEU A 198 27.20 3.08 8.80
N ALA A 199 27.85 3.71 9.78
CA ALA A 199 29.13 3.23 10.28
C ALA A 199 28.94 1.98 11.16
N ALA A 200 29.93 1.08 11.17
CA ALA A 200 29.93 -0.11 12.00
C ALA A 200 29.80 0.25 13.50
N GLY A 201 28.78 -0.32 14.17
CA GLY A 201 28.41 -0.02 15.56
C GLY A 201 27.10 0.79 15.72
N GLU A 202 26.61 1.43 14.66
CA GLU A 202 25.38 2.24 14.71
C GLU A 202 24.08 1.43 14.53
N GLY A 203 24.19 0.16 14.11
CA GLY A 203 23.04 -0.75 13.99
C GLY A 203 22.37 -1.08 15.32
N GLU A 204 23.12 -1.11 16.43
CA GLU A 204 22.56 -1.25 17.79
C GLU A 204 21.88 0.04 18.26
N LEU A 205 22.47 1.21 17.97
CA LEU A 205 21.89 2.51 18.31
C LEU A 205 20.55 2.75 17.62
N GLY A 206 20.42 2.34 16.36
CA GLY A 206 19.15 2.41 15.62
C GLY A 206 18.06 1.52 16.21
N ARG A 207 18.39 0.30 16.65
CA ARG A 207 17.45 -0.64 17.28
C ARG A 207 16.97 -0.13 18.63
N ASP A 208 17.87 0.38 19.45
CA ASP A 208 17.54 0.95 20.75
C ASP A 208 16.64 2.19 20.61
N TRP A 209 16.90 3.04 19.62
CA TRP A 209 16.05 4.19 19.34
C TRP A 209 14.64 3.77 18.90
N ILE A 210 14.53 2.84 17.95
CA ILE A 210 13.23 2.28 17.52
C ILE A 210 12.47 1.73 18.73
N ALA A 211 13.13 0.90 19.55
CA ALA A 211 12.48 0.27 20.70
C ALA A 211 11.99 1.30 21.71
N ARG A 212 12.83 2.28 22.08
CA ARG A 212 12.45 3.36 23.01
C ARG A 212 11.25 4.18 22.52
N ASP A 213 11.23 4.55 21.25
CA ASP A 213 10.11 5.33 20.71
C ASP A 213 8.82 4.51 20.66
N LEU A 214 8.89 3.23 20.29
CA LEU A 214 7.73 2.33 20.27
C LEU A 214 7.18 2.08 21.68
N GLU A 215 8.05 1.91 22.68
CA GLU A 215 7.67 1.85 24.08
C GLU A 215 6.90 3.12 24.49
N ARG A 216 7.44 4.30 24.12
CA ARG A 216 6.79 5.59 24.42
C ARG A 216 5.46 5.78 23.69
N ILE A 217 5.36 5.32 22.45
CA ILE A 217 4.09 5.28 21.69
C ILE A 217 3.05 4.43 22.43
N CYS A 218 3.44 3.26 22.95
CA CYS A 218 2.55 2.39 23.72
C CYS A 218 2.08 3.05 25.03
N GLU A 219 2.97 3.76 25.73
CA GLU A 219 2.60 4.54 26.93
C GLU A 219 1.57 5.62 26.62
N LEU A 220 1.77 6.40 25.55
CA LEU A 220 0.83 7.44 25.14
C LEU A 220 -0.53 6.86 24.75
N ALA A 221 -0.53 5.74 24.04
CA ALA A 221 -1.76 5.03 23.66
C ALA A 221 -2.57 4.63 24.91
N ARG A 222 -1.91 3.97 25.89
CA ARG A 222 -2.55 3.57 27.15
C ARG A 222 -3.04 4.76 27.96
N ALA A 223 -2.25 5.83 28.05
CA ALA A 223 -2.66 7.06 28.73
C ALA A 223 -3.90 7.70 28.09
N ALA A 224 -4.10 7.50 26.79
CA ALA A 224 -5.30 7.92 26.07
C ALA A 224 -6.46 6.90 26.12
N GLY A 225 -6.29 5.76 26.79
CA GLY A 225 -7.29 4.69 26.90
C GLY A 225 -7.31 3.71 25.71
N ALA A 226 -6.32 3.76 24.83
CA ALA A 226 -6.20 2.85 23.69
C ALA A 226 -5.34 1.63 24.03
N VAL A 227 -5.67 0.47 23.46
CA VAL A 227 -4.84 -0.74 23.49
C VAL A 227 -3.78 -0.64 22.38
N PRO A 228 -2.47 -0.57 22.70
CA PRO A 228 -1.43 -0.58 21.69
C PRO A 228 -1.18 -2.00 21.17
N VAL A 229 -1.08 -2.11 19.85
CA VAL A 229 -0.73 -3.33 19.12
C VAL A 229 0.44 -2.99 18.19
N LEU A 230 1.57 -3.67 18.39
CA LEU A 230 2.75 -3.53 17.56
C LEU A 230 2.76 -4.63 16.49
N LEU A 231 3.13 -4.28 15.27
CA LEU A 231 3.21 -5.19 14.14
C LEU A 231 4.65 -5.20 13.62
N THR A 232 5.20 -6.38 13.33
CA THR A 232 6.47 -6.49 12.60
C THR A 232 6.23 -6.30 11.11
N TYR A 233 7.29 -6.04 10.32
CA TYR A 233 7.19 -6.18 8.87
C TYR A 233 6.99 -7.67 8.51
N ALA A 234 6.38 -7.94 7.36
CA ALA A 234 6.01 -9.29 6.94
C ALA A 234 7.18 -10.16 6.48
N ARG A 235 8.32 -9.55 6.17
CA ARG A 235 9.54 -10.22 5.71
C ARG A 235 10.62 -10.12 6.78
N GLU A 236 11.48 -11.14 6.88
CA GLU A 236 12.68 -11.13 7.72
C GLU A 236 13.94 -11.06 6.84
N GLU A 237 13.89 -10.24 5.79
CA GLU A 237 14.91 -10.13 4.74
C GLU A 237 15.29 -8.67 4.47
N GLY A 238 16.48 -8.47 3.90
CA GLY A 238 17.05 -7.15 3.65
C GLY A 238 17.93 -6.64 4.80
N GLU A 239 18.61 -5.53 4.57
CA GLU A 239 19.65 -5.02 5.47
C GLU A 239 19.11 -4.55 6.83
N PHE A 240 17.96 -3.88 6.83
CA PHE A 240 17.42 -3.22 8.03
C PHE A 240 16.28 -3.97 8.70
N VAL A 241 15.45 -4.69 7.92
CA VAL A 241 14.19 -5.26 8.40
C VAL A 241 14.37 -6.23 9.57
N PRO A 242 15.34 -7.18 9.59
CA PRO A 242 15.50 -8.09 10.73
C PRO A 242 15.83 -7.35 12.04
N GLY A 243 16.67 -6.30 11.96
CA GLY A 243 17.01 -5.46 13.11
C GLY A 243 15.80 -4.67 13.62
N VAL A 244 14.98 -4.15 12.70
CA VAL A 244 13.75 -3.42 13.01
C VAL A 244 12.71 -4.34 13.65
N ASN A 245 12.47 -5.53 13.08
CA ASN A 245 11.55 -6.52 13.64
C ASN A 245 11.99 -6.96 15.05
N PHE A 246 13.29 -7.16 15.27
CA PHE A 246 13.84 -7.41 16.59
C PHE A 246 13.53 -6.27 17.59
N ALA A 247 13.70 -5.01 17.18
CA ALA A 247 13.38 -3.86 18.02
C ALA A 247 11.87 -3.76 18.34
N ILE A 248 11.00 -4.05 17.37
CA ILE A 248 9.55 -4.11 17.55
C ILE A 248 9.16 -5.19 18.57
N ARG A 249 9.69 -6.42 18.42
CA ARG A 249 9.47 -7.53 19.36
C ARG A 249 9.93 -7.16 20.78
N THR A 250 11.08 -6.50 20.88
CA THR A 250 11.64 -6.03 22.16
C THR A 250 10.73 -4.99 22.81
N ALA A 251 10.28 -3.99 22.06
CA ALA A 251 9.38 -2.95 22.55
C ALA A 251 8.02 -3.51 22.97
N ALA A 252 7.48 -4.50 22.25
CA ALA A 252 6.22 -5.15 22.61
C ALA A 252 6.34 -5.88 23.96
N SER A 253 7.43 -6.64 24.14
CA SER A 253 7.72 -7.36 25.38
C SER A 253 7.92 -6.42 26.56
N LYS A 254 8.83 -5.43 26.46
CA LYS A 254 9.10 -4.46 27.53
C LYS A 254 7.92 -3.56 27.83
N GLY A 255 7.25 -3.11 26.77
CA GLY A 255 6.12 -2.20 26.85
C GLY A 255 4.80 -2.89 27.19
N GLY A 256 4.75 -4.23 27.32
CA GLY A 256 3.51 -4.97 27.57
C GLY A 256 2.42 -4.68 26.53
N ALA A 257 2.80 -4.53 25.26
CA ALA A 257 1.88 -4.33 24.15
C ALA A 257 1.59 -5.67 23.46
N ALA A 258 0.40 -5.79 22.86
CA ALA A 258 0.12 -6.95 22.02
C ALA A 258 1.03 -6.92 20.78
N LEU A 259 1.55 -8.07 20.38
CA LEU A 259 2.44 -8.21 19.22
C LEU A 259 1.75 -9.07 18.15
N VAL A 260 1.68 -8.53 16.94
CA VAL A 260 1.40 -9.30 15.72
C VAL A 260 2.73 -9.50 15.00
N ASP A 261 3.34 -10.67 15.20
CA ASP A 261 4.62 -11.04 14.57
C ASP A 261 4.39 -11.56 13.15
N LEU A 262 4.08 -10.65 12.23
CA LEU A 262 3.80 -10.93 10.84
C LEU A 262 4.91 -11.73 10.15
N ALA A 263 6.18 -11.41 10.44
CA ALA A 263 7.29 -12.14 9.85
C ALA A 263 7.25 -13.61 10.24
N ARG A 264 7.01 -13.92 11.52
CA ARG A 264 6.92 -15.30 12.00
C ARG A 264 5.66 -16.02 11.51
N VAL A 265 4.52 -15.34 11.46
CA VAL A 265 3.26 -15.93 10.99
C VAL A 265 3.33 -16.28 9.49
N LEU A 266 4.04 -15.47 8.71
CA LEU A 266 4.09 -15.59 7.25
C LEU A 266 5.31 -16.38 6.73
N GLU A 267 6.36 -16.57 7.54
CA GLU A 267 7.61 -17.25 7.18
C GLU A 267 7.38 -18.59 6.43
N VAL A 268 6.65 -19.53 7.04
CA VAL A 268 6.43 -20.87 6.47
C VAL A 268 5.68 -20.83 5.14
N GLY A 269 4.78 -19.87 4.96
CA GLY A 269 4.05 -19.71 3.71
C GLY A 269 4.91 -19.11 2.60
N LEU A 270 5.81 -18.18 2.96
CA LEU A 270 6.73 -17.52 2.03
C LEU A 270 7.83 -18.45 1.53
N GLU A 271 8.33 -19.38 2.36
CA GLU A 271 9.29 -20.40 1.93
C GLU A 271 8.76 -21.31 0.80
N ARG A 272 7.43 -21.45 0.73
CA ARG A 272 6.74 -22.38 -0.18
C ARG A 272 6.14 -21.70 -1.40
N ARG A 273 6.26 -20.38 -1.52
CA ARG A 273 5.58 -19.57 -2.54
C ARG A 273 6.58 -18.62 -3.19
N ALA A 274 6.32 -18.24 -4.44
CA ALA A 274 7.12 -17.21 -5.08
C ALA A 274 6.82 -15.86 -4.42
N ALA A 275 7.81 -15.30 -3.73
CA ALA A 275 7.66 -14.03 -3.00
C ALA A 275 7.17 -12.89 -3.90
N ASP A 276 7.56 -12.90 -5.17
CA ASP A 276 7.20 -11.89 -6.18
C ASP A 276 5.70 -11.84 -6.50
N ASP A 277 4.94 -12.91 -6.21
CA ASP A 277 3.48 -12.96 -6.37
C ASP A 277 2.76 -12.10 -5.32
N TYR A 278 3.37 -11.92 -4.15
CA TYR A 278 2.76 -11.26 -2.99
C TYR A 278 3.45 -9.94 -2.63
N PHE A 279 4.69 -9.75 -3.06
CA PHE A 279 5.51 -8.59 -2.76
C PHE A 279 6.09 -7.99 -4.05
N PHE A 280 6.24 -6.68 -4.06
CA PHE A 280 7.09 -6.01 -5.02
C PHE A 280 8.57 -6.26 -4.66
N LYS A 281 9.48 -5.99 -5.62
CA LYS A 281 10.93 -6.17 -5.41
C LYS A 281 11.50 -5.31 -4.28
N ASP A 282 10.83 -4.21 -3.95
CA ASP A 282 11.18 -3.32 -2.84
C ASP A 282 10.60 -3.80 -1.48
N LEU A 283 10.09 -5.04 -1.44
CA LEU A 283 9.50 -5.72 -0.28
C LEU A 283 8.16 -5.15 0.20
N HIS A 284 7.56 -4.17 -0.49
CA HIS A 284 6.19 -3.76 -0.19
C HIS A 284 5.20 -4.85 -0.63
N PRO A 285 4.17 -5.17 0.17
CA PRO A 285 3.13 -6.08 -0.28
C PRO A 285 2.39 -5.55 -1.51
N ARG A 286 2.04 -6.46 -2.43
CA ARG A 286 1.02 -6.25 -3.46
C ARG A 286 -0.36 -6.31 -2.82
N ALA A 287 -1.43 -6.05 -3.58
CA ALA A 287 -2.80 -6.12 -3.07
C ALA A 287 -3.11 -7.49 -2.41
N ILE A 288 -2.71 -8.60 -3.04
CA ILE A 288 -2.87 -9.94 -2.47
C ILE A 288 -1.98 -10.16 -1.24
N GLY A 289 -0.78 -9.58 -1.21
CA GLY A 289 0.08 -9.60 -0.02
C GLY A 289 -0.51 -8.83 1.15
N TYR A 290 -1.11 -7.66 0.91
CA TYR A 290 -1.81 -6.90 1.94
C TYR A 290 -3.05 -7.64 2.47
N GLU A 291 -3.74 -8.42 1.64
CA GLU A 291 -4.83 -9.29 2.10
C GLU A 291 -4.32 -10.37 3.06
N VAL A 292 -3.24 -11.07 2.70
CA VAL A 292 -2.57 -12.06 3.57
C VAL A 292 -2.14 -11.42 4.90
N VAL A 293 -1.52 -10.23 4.84
CA VAL A 293 -1.12 -9.46 6.02
C VAL A 293 -2.34 -9.12 6.88
N ALA A 294 -3.41 -8.60 6.30
CA ALA A 294 -4.61 -8.22 7.04
C ALA A 294 -5.29 -9.42 7.73
N ARG A 295 -5.29 -10.60 7.10
CA ARG A 295 -5.77 -11.83 7.73
C ARG A 295 -4.93 -12.28 8.90
N ALA A 296 -3.61 -12.26 8.74
CA ALA A 296 -2.71 -12.58 9.84
C ALA A 296 -2.89 -11.61 11.02
N ILE A 297 -3.13 -10.32 10.74
CA ILE A 297 -3.48 -9.32 11.78
C ILE A 297 -4.81 -9.67 12.44
N HIS A 298 -5.85 -9.95 11.67
CA HIS A 298 -7.17 -10.32 12.19
C HIS A 298 -7.08 -11.46 13.20
N ASP A 299 -6.47 -12.57 12.80
CA ASP A 299 -6.39 -13.80 13.60
C ASP A 299 -5.53 -13.61 14.85
N ALA A 300 -4.44 -12.83 14.76
CA ALA A 300 -3.65 -12.45 15.91
C ALA A 300 -4.42 -11.57 16.91
N LEU A 301 -5.30 -10.69 16.43
CA LEU A 301 -6.15 -9.86 17.30
C LEU A 301 -7.25 -10.67 17.98
N VAL A 302 -7.79 -11.70 17.31
CA VAL A 302 -8.72 -12.67 17.90
C VAL A 302 -8.03 -13.49 18.99
N ASP A 303 -6.83 -14.01 18.72
CA ASP A 303 -6.04 -14.78 19.70
C ASP A 303 -5.68 -13.94 20.94
N ALA A 304 -5.35 -12.66 20.72
CA ALA A 304 -5.10 -11.70 21.79
C ALA A 304 -6.38 -11.25 22.54
N ARG A 305 -7.56 -11.71 22.12
CA ARG A 305 -8.89 -11.31 22.65
C ARG A 305 -9.13 -9.79 22.58
N ILE A 306 -8.54 -9.13 21.61
CA ILE A 306 -8.79 -7.71 21.31
C ILE A 306 -10.09 -7.58 20.50
N VAL A 307 -10.38 -8.58 19.66
CA VAL A 307 -11.58 -8.72 18.84
C VAL A 307 -12.33 -9.99 19.25
N ASP A 308 -13.65 -9.91 19.27
CA ASP A 308 -14.54 -11.07 19.36
C ASP A 308 -15.07 -11.41 17.96
N ALA A 309 -14.35 -12.28 17.26
CA ALA A 309 -14.64 -12.75 15.91
C ALA A 309 -14.10 -14.18 15.73
N PRO A 310 -14.64 -15.00 14.81
CA PRO A 310 -14.09 -16.31 14.52
C PRO A 310 -12.73 -16.19 13.81
N GLN A 311 -11.82 -17.14 14.10
CA GLN A 311 -10.55 -17.29 13.37
C GLN A 311 -10.80 -17.50 11.87
N LEU A 312 -10.04 -16.82 11.01
CA LEU A 312 -10.09 -16.98 9.55
C LEU A 312 -9.29 -18.20 9.08
N GLY A 313 -8.28 -18.62 9.84
CA GLY A 313 -7.47 -19.80 9.58
C GLY A 313 -6.20 -19.48 8.80
N ASP A 314 -5.89 -20.28 7.77
CA ASP A 314 -4.68 -20.04 6.97
C ASP A 314 -4.74 -18.65 6.31
N PRO A 315 -3.82 -17.71 6.63
CA PRO A 315 -3.83 -16.37 6.04
C PRO A 315 -3.59 -16.43 4.52
N TRP A 316 -2.97 -17.51 4.04
CA TRP A 316 -2.73 -17.80 2.63
C TRP A 316 -3.93 -18.43 1.92
N ALA A 317 -4.99 -18.80 2.64
CA ALA A 317 -6.24 -19.28 2.02
C ALA A 317 -6.99 -18.16 1.24
N THR A 318 -6.53 -16.92 1.36
CA THR A 318 -6.87 -15.80 0.46
C THR A 318 -6.44 -16.05 -0.99
N ALA A 319 -5.48 -16.95 -1.19
CA ALA A 319 -5.06 -17.46 -2.48
C ALA A 319 -5.87 -18.68 -2.93
N ALA A 320 -7.08 -18.89 -2.40
CA ALA A 320 -8.10 -19.55 -3.20
C ALA A 320 -8.32 -18.62 -4.39
N ALA A 321 -7.73 -18.96 -5.54
CA ALA A 321 -8.02 -18.31 -6.80
C ALA A 321 -9.54 -18.11 -6.84
N LEU A 322 -10.00 -16.87 -7.02
CA LEU A 322 -11.41 -16.57 -7.27
C LEU A 322 -11.96 -17.70 -8.15
N GLU A 323 -12.84 -18.54 -7.60
CA GLU A 323 -13.38 -19.68 -8.36
C GLU A 323 -14.36 -19.11 -9.37
N VAL A 324 -13.78 -18.67 -10.49
CA VAL A 324 -14.51 -18.14 -11.60
C VAL A 324 -14.96 -19.26 -12.51
N GLY A 325 -16.26 -19.35 -12.69
CA GLY A 325 -16.88 -20.21 -13.68
C GLY A 325 -17.23 -19.39 -14.90
N LEU A 326 -16.86 -19.89 -16.07
CA LEU A 326 -17.34 -19.41 -17.35
C LEU A 326 -17.77 -20.64 -18.14
N ARG A 327 -19.03 -20.69 -18.55
CA ARG A 327 -19.52 -21.77 -19.41
C ARG A 327 -20.57 -21.27 -20.38
N TRP A 328 -20.56 -21.85 -21.58
CA TRP A 328 -21.65 -21.70 -22.52
C TRP A 328 -22.83 -22.58 -22.09
N THR A 329 -24.01 -21.99 -22.03
CA THR A 329 -25.28 -22.74 -21.86
C THR A 329 -25.98 -22.96 -23.20
N SER A 330 -25.68 -22.14 -24.20
CA SER A 330 -26.11 -22.29 -25.59
C SER A 330 -25.11 -21.60 -26.53
N ALA A 331 -25.38 -21.60 -27.84
CA ALA A 331 -24.58 -20.85 -28.82
C ALA A 331 -24.62 -19.32 -28.62
N THR A 332 -25.58 -18.81 -27.84
CA THR A 332 -25.78 -17.37 -27.61
C THR A 332 -25.83 -16.99 -26.14
N GLU A 333 -25.68 -17.93 -25.20
CA GLU A 333 -25.77 -17.65 -23.77
C GLU A 333 -24.58 -18.20 -22.98
N LEU A 334 -24.14 -17.40 -22.03
CA LEU A 334 -23.09 -17.70 -21.06
C LEU A 334 -23.66 -17.67 -19.64
N GLU A 335 -23.23 -18.63 -18.83
CA GLU A 335 -23.39 -18.59 -17.39
C GLU A 335 -22.03 -18.36 -16.73
N LEU A 336 -22.01 -17.42 -15.80
CA LEU A 336 -20.83 -16.96 -15.08
C LEU A 336 -21.02 -17.24 -13.59
N SER A 337 -19.94 -17.62 -12.91
CA SER A 337 -19.90 -17.65 -11.45
C SER A 337 -18.65 -16.94 -10.93
N GLY A 338 -18.77 -16.31 -9.77
CA GLY A 338 -17.71 -15.57 -9.09
C GLY A 338 -18.25 -14.94 -7.80
N ASP A 339 -17.44 -14.15 -7.12
CA ASP A 339 -17.84 -13.54 -5.85
C ASP A 339 -18.97 -12.51 -6.03
N ALA A 340 -19.92 -12.51 -5.09
CA ALA A 340 -21.09 -11.63 -5.12
C ALA A 340 -20.69 -10.14 -5.19
N GLY A 341 -21.31 -9.39 -6.10
CA GLY A 341 -21.06 -7.97 -6.30
C GLY A 341 -19.72 -7.63 -6.99
N LEU A 342 -18.90 -8.62 -7.35
CA LEU A 342 -17.69 -8.40 -8.14
C LEU A 342 -18.08 -8.06 -9.59
N GLU A 343 -17.40 -7.07 -10.17
CA GLU A 343 -17.67 -6.67 -11.54
C GLU A 343 -16.92 -7.56 -12.52
N TYR A 344 -17.52 -7.80 -13.67
CA TYR A 344 -16.94 -8.64 -14.70
C TYR A 344 -17.06 -8.02 -16.10
N THR A 345 -16.20 -8.51 -17.00
CA THR A 345 -16.33 -8.36 -18.45
C THR A 345 -16.02 -9.69 -19.11
N VAL A 346 -16.85 -10.09 -20.07
CA VAL A 346 -16.55 -11.20 -20.97
C VAL A 346 -15.90 -10.67 -22.23
N LEU A 347 -14.77 -11.28 -22.62
CA LEU A 347 -14.10 -11.05 -23.89
C LEU A 347 -14.28 -12.28 -24.79
N LEU A 348 -14.40 -12.05 -26.09
CA LEU A 348 -14.64 -13.10 -27.08
C LEU A 348 -13.59 -13.03 -28.18
N ALA A 349 -13.10 -14.16 -28.68
CA ALA A 349 -12.25 -14.23 -29.86
C ALA A 349 -12.51 -15.53 -30.62
N ARG A 350 -12.12 -15.60 -31.89
CA ARG A 350 -12.27 -16.82 -32.72
C ARG A 350 -11.15 -17.83 -32.52
N ALA A 351 -10.04 -17.39 -31.93
CA ALA A 351 -8.92 -18.25 -31.58
C ALA A 351 -8.45 -18.00 -30.15
N ARG A 352 -7.88 -19.04 -29.54
CA ARG A 352 -7.06 -18.89 -28.35
C ARG A 352 -5.79 -18.11 -28.70
N GLY A 353 -5.30 -17.36 -27.74
CA GLY A 353 -4.06 -16.61 -27.85
C GLY A 353 -3.41 -16.47 -26.48
N ASP A 354 -2.33 -15.73 -26.43
CA ASP A 354 -1.65 -15.43 -25.18
C ASP A 354 -1.19 -13.97 -25.17
N GLN A 355 -2.17 -13.07 -25.08
CA GLN A 355 -1.92 -11.65 -25.26
C GLN A 355 -1.61 -10.93 -23.94
N PRO A 356 -0.80 -9.85 -23.99
CA PRO A 356 -0.64 -8.97 -22.85
C PRO A 356 -2.00 -8.46 -22.40
N GLY A 357 -2.33 -8.68 -21.13
CA GLY A 357 -3.57 -8.19 -20.53
C GLY A 357 -3.33 -7.00 -19.62
N PHE A 358 -4.02 -6.98 -18.48
CA PHE A 358 -3.95 -5.89 -17.51
C PHE A 358 -3.01 -6.27 -16.36
N GLY A 359 -1.86 -5.59 -16.28
CA GLY A 359 -0.82 -5.92 -15.30
C GLY A 359 -0.10 -7.21 -15.67
N GLU A 360 -0.02 -8.16 -14.73
CA GLU A 360 0.63 -9.46 -14.92
C GLU A 360 -0.32 -10.53 -15.49
N HIS A 361 -1.63 -10.25 -15.56
CA HIS A 361 -2.62 -11.19 -16.08
C HIS A 361 -2.63 -11.19 -17.62
N ARG A 362 -2.41 -12.35 -18.22
CA ARG A 362 -2.48 -12.56 -19.67
C ARG A 362 -3.90 -12.94 -20.09
N ILE A 363 -4.31 -12.49 -21.27
CA ILE A 363 -5.63 -12.81 -21.82
C ILE A 363 -5.47 -14.01 -22.76
N PRO A 364 -6.16 -15.14 -22.49
CA PRO A 364 -5.99 -16.39 -23.24
C PRO A 364 -6.74 -16.39 -24.59
N LEU A 365 -6.86 -15.23 -25.24
CA LEU A 365 -7.59 -15.01 -26.49
C LEU A 365 -6.70 -14.29 -27.51
N ALA A 366 -6.91 -14.53 -28.80
CA ALA A 366 -6.24 -13.80 -29.86
C ALA A 366 -6.86 -12.38 -30.05
N ALA A 367 -6.07 -11.42 -30.55
CA ALA A 367 -6.56 -10.12 -30.99
C ALA A 367 -7.06 -10.25 -32.42
N ASP A 368 -8.31 -10.61 -32.56
CA ASP A 368 -9.06 -10.49 -33.79
C ASP A 368 -10.12 -9.38 -33.67
N ASP A 369 -10.86 -9.16 -34.76
CA ASP A 369 -11.95 -8.19 -34.83
C ASP A 369 -13.09 -8.52 -33.85
N LEU A 370 -13.32 -9.80 -33.52
CA LEU A 370 -14.32 -10.20 -32.51
C LEU A 370 -13.86 -9.80 -31.10
N PHE A 371 -12.56 -9.91 -30.82
CA PHE A 371 -11.94 -9.42 -29.59
C PHE A 371 -12.06 -7.91 -29.46
N ASP A 372 -11.78 -7.17 -30.54
CA ASP A 372 -11.95 -5.71 -30.55
C ASP A 372 -13.40 -5.26 -30.41
N ALA A 373 -14.35 -5.99 -30.99
CA ALA A 373 -15.78 -5.72 -30.86
C ALA A 373 -16.28 -6.04 -29.44
N SER A 374 -15.88 -7.16 -28.85
CA SER A 374 -16.30 -7.58 -27.50
C SER A 374 -15.81 -6.60 -26.42
N LYS A 375 -14.56 -6.11 -26.52
CA LYS A 375 -14.01 -5.07 -25.61
C LYS A 375 -14.86 -3.80 -25.53
N LYS A 376 -15.52 -3.42 -26.62
CA LYS A 376 -16.31 -2.19 -26.73
C LYS A 376 -17.77 -2.40 -26.31
N SER A 377 -18.19 -3.64 -26.06
CA SER A 377 -19.57 -3.97 -25.74
C SER A 377 -19.82 -3.86 -24.24
N THR A 378 -20.58 -2.84 -23.83
CA THR A 378 -21.04 -2.69 -22.44
C THR A 378 -21.99 -3.82 -22.03
N ALA A 379 -22.68 -4.44 -22.99
CA ALA A 379 -23.58 -5.57 -22.75
C ALA A 379 -22.84 -6.84 -22.29
N LEU A 380 -21.52 -6.94 -22.51
CA LEU A 380 -20.70 -8.04 -22.00
C LEU A 380 -20.13 -7.77 -20.60
N SER A 381 -20.57 -6.71 -19.93
CA SER A 381 -20.10 -6.33 -18.59
C SER A 381 -21.26 -6.29 -17.60
N GLY A 382 -20.97 -6.56 -16.33
CA GLY A 382 -21.96 -6.54 -15.26
C GLY A 382 -21.32 -6.79 -13.89
N ALA A 383 -22.14 -7.15 -12.91
CA ALA A 383 -21.70 -7.61 -11.61
C ALA A 383 -22.44 -8.90 -11.23
N PHE A 384 -21.79 -9.77 -10.45
CA PHE A 384 -22.45 -10.98 -9.95
C PHE A 384 -23.56 -10.63 -8.96
N ASP A 385 -24.64 -11.40 -9.01
CA ASP A 385 -25.75 -11.29 -8.05
C ASP A 385 -25.34 -11.69 -6.62
N ALA A 386 -26.28 -11.62 -5.68
CA ALA A 386 -26.04 -11.98 -4.28
C ALA A 386 -25.67 -13.47 -4.09
N GLN A 387 -25.92 -14.31 -5.09
CA GLN A 387 -25.60 -15.73 -5.13
C GLN A 387 -24.30 -16.01 -5.90
N GLY A 388 -23.59 -14.97 -6.35
CA GLY A 388 -22.34 -15.13 -7.10
C GLY A 388 -22.55 -15.60 -8.53
N LYS A 389 -23.72 -15.36 -9.12
CA LYS A 389 -24.06 -15.79 -10.49
C LYS A 389 -24.34 -14.61 -11.41
N ALA A 390 -24.10 -14.83 -12.70
CA ALA A 390 -24.58 -13.95 -13.75
C ALA A 390 -24.88 -14.74 -15.02
N ARG A 391 -25.81 -14.22 -15.82
CA ARG A 391 -26.17 -14.77 -17.13
C ARG A 391 -26.09 -13.70 -18.17
N LEU A 392 -25.56 -14.06 -19.34
CA LEU A 392 -25.28 -13.11 -20.39
C LEU A 392 -25.70 -13.68 -21.74
N ALA A 393 -26.61 -12.97 -22.41
CA ALA A 393 -26.97 -13.24 -23.79
C ALA A 393 -26.07 -12.42 -24.73
N LEU A 394 -25.46 -13.10 -25.71
CA LEU A 394 -24.66 -12.45 -26.74
C LEU A 394 -25.52 -11.44 -27.52
N PRO A 395 -25.09 -10.17 -27.60
CA PRO A 395 -25.73 -9.19 -28.46
C PRO A 395 -25.77 -9.67 -29.92
N ALA A 396 -26.86 -9.42 -30.63
CA ALA A 396 -27.06 -9.87 -32.01
C ALA A 396 -25.90 -9.48 -32.96
N ALA A 397 -25.31 -8.29 -32.77
CA ALA A 397 -24.15 -7.86 -33.54
C ALA A 397 -22.91 -8.73 -33.33
N LEU A 398 -22.65 -9.15 -32.08
CA LEU A 398 -21.52 -10.03 -31.76
C LEU A 398 -21.79 -11.48 -32.17
N ALA A 399 -23.04 -11.94 -32.03
CA ALA A 399 -23.45 -13.25 -32.54
C ALA A 399 -23.28 -13.34 -34.07
N SER A 400 -23.66 -12.29 -34.80
CA SER A 400 -23.46 -12.20 -36.24
C SER A 400 -21.98 -12.11 -36.63
N ALA A 401 -21.16 -11.35 -35.88
CA ALA A 401 -19.72 -11.24 -36.13
C ALA A 401 -18.97 -12.55 -35.85
N ALA A 402 -19.44 -13.32 -34.87
CA ALA A 402 -18.91 -14.65 -34.58
C ALA A 402 -19.17 -15.65 -35.73
N GLY A 403 -20.33 -15.57 -36.40
CA GLY A 403 -20.72 -16.51 -37.45
C GLY A 403 -20.76 -17.95 -36.94
N ASP A 404 -20.38 -18.90 -37.80
CA ASP A 404 -20.28 -20.34 -37.49
C ASP A 404 -18.87 -20.75 -37.01
N GLU A 405 -17.96 -19.80 -36.84
CA GLU A 405 -16.59 -20.08 -36.41
C GLU A 405 -16.53 -20.48 -34.93
N PRO A 406 -15.48 -21.20 -34.49
CA PRO A 406 -15.23 -21.41 -33.08
C PRO A 406 -15.15 -20.07 -32.36
N VAL A 407 -15.81 -19.94 -31.21
CA VAL A 407 -15.71 -18.73 -30.37
C VAL A 407 -15.21 -19.15 -29.01
N HIS A 408 -14.15 -18.50 -28.56
CA HIS A 408 -13.61 -18.64 -27.23
C HIS A 408 -14.00 -17.43 -26.38
N ALA A 409 -14.46 -17.69 -25.17
CA ALA A 409 -14.77 -16.65 -24.19
C ALA A 409 -13.74 -16.67 -23.05
N ALA A 410 -13.33 -15.50 -22.58
CA ALA A 410 -12.56 -15.33 -21.35
C ALA A 410 -13.28 -14.34 -20.43
N LEU A 411 -13.30 -14.64 -19.14
CA LEU A 411 -13.91 -13.81 -18.10
C LEU A 411 -12.83 -12.99 -17.43
N VAL A 412 -13.00 -11.67 -17.39
CA VAL A 412 -12.10 -10.73 -16.72
C VAL A 412 -12.83 -10.13 -15.53
N LEU A 413 -12.28 -10.30 -14.33
CA LEU A 413 -12.83 -9.73 -13.11
C LEU A 413 -12.23 -8.37 -12.80
N ARG A 414 -13.07 -7.40 -12.46
CA ARG A 414 -12.69 -6.03 -12.12
C ARG A 414 -13.16 -5.68 -10.71
N THR A 415 -12.32 -4.98 -10.00
CA THR A 415 -12.72 -4.30 -8.76
C THR A 415 -13.17 -2.88 -9.04
N LYS A 416 -13.83 -2.26 -8.05
CA LYS A 416 -14.19 -0.82 -8.09
C LYS A 416 -13.00 0.13 -8.32
N GLY A 417 -11.76 -0.35 -8.14
CA GLY A 417 -10.53 0.38 -8.45
C GLY A 417 -9.98 0.14 -9.87
N TRP A 418 -10.76 -0.48 -10.77
CA TRP A 418 -10.34 -0.87 -12.13
C TRP A 418 -9.15 -1.84 -12.20
N LEU A 419 -8.78 -2.47 -11.08
CA LEU A 419 -7.76 -3.51 -11.03
C LEU A 419 -8.35 -4.85 -11.47
N VAL A 420 -7.68 -5.53 -12.41
CA VAL A 420 -8.01 -6.90 -12.80
C VAL A 420 -7.51 -7.87 -11.74
N GLN A 421 -8.42 -8.70 -11.21
CA GLN A 421 -8.10 -9.67 -10.16
C GLN A 421 -7.90 -11.10 -10.67
N SER A 422 -8.51 -11.45 -11.79
CA SER A 422 -8.41 -12.80 -12.38
C SER A 422 -8.87 -12.80 -13.83
N VAL A 423 -8.34 -13.74 -14.61
CA VAL A 423 -8.77 -14.05 -15.97
C VAL A 423 -9.02 -15.55 -16.08
N SER A 424 -10.24 -15.95 -16.43
CA SER A 424 -10.57 -17.36 -16.67
C SER A 424 -9.96 -17.86 -17.97
N ALA A 425 -9.66 -19.17 -18.02
CA ALA A 425 -9.27 -19.85 -19.25
C ALA A 425 -10.35 -19.71 -20.35
N ALA A 426 -9.89 -19.78 -21.60
CA ALA A 426 -10.72 -19.65 -22.78
C ALA A 426 -11.66 -20.87 -22.97
N VAL A 427 -12.97 -20.66 -22.92
CA VAL A 427 -13.99 -21.71 -23.10
C VAL A 427 -14.61 -21.62 -24.48
N GLU A 428 -14.59 -22.73 -25.22
CA GLU A 428 -15.11 -22.82 -26.59
C GLU A 428 -16.64 -22.93 -26.61
N ARG A 429 -17.24 -22.18 -27.55
CA ARG A 429 -18.67 -22.14 -27.82
C ARG A 429 -19.14 -23.47 -28.41
N PRO A 430 -20.24 -24.07 -27.92
CA PRO A 430 -20.82 -25.25 -28.53
C PRO A 430 -21.33 -24.93 -29.93
N ARG A 431 -21.20 -25.90 -30.85
CA ARG A 431 -21.69 -25.80 -32.23
C ARG A 431 -23.20 -25.80 -32.31
#